data_AF-A0A257PZR4-F1
#
_entry.id   AF-A0A257PZR4-F1
#
_cell.length_a   1.000
_cell.length_b   1.000
_cell.length_c   1.000
_cell.angle_alpha   90.00
_cell.angle_beta   90.00
_cell.angle_gamma   90.00
#
_symmetry.space_group_name_H-M   'P 1'
#
loop_
_entity.id
_entity.type
_entity.pdbx_description
1 polymer ?
#
loop_
_entity_poly.entity_id
_entity_poly.type
_entity_poly.pdbx_seq_one_letter_code
_entity_poly.pdbx_strand_id
1 'polypeptide(L)'
;GTVTRIAYRAGKFLNAAEDKASDENERNALAMKLPSGHEIAVVQIAGLIARRILCDVKEGQSLAAGERFGIIRFGSRTDLYLPEGTLPLVAVGQRMIGGETVIAELPSA
;
A
#
# COMPACT_ATOMS: atom_id res chain seq x y z
N GLY A 1 -4.60 -12.09 -0.33
CA GLY A 1 -3.42 -12.93 -0.06
C GLY A 1 -3.19 -13.04 1.43
N THR A 2 -2.06 -13.60 1.85
CA THR A 2 -1.70 -13.71 3.28
C THR A 2 -0.67 -12.65 3.64
N VAL A 3 -0.90 -11.90 4.71
CA VAL A 3 0.04 -10.90 5.23
C VAL A 3 1.26 -11.62 5.79
N THR A 4 2.42 -11.40 5.20
CA THR A 4 3.69 -12.05 5.61
C THR A 4 4.52 -11.19 6.54
N ARG A 5 4.41 -9.86 6.43
CA ARG A 5 5.14 -8.92 7.29
C ARG A 5 4.37 -7.62 7.45
N ILE A 6 4.41 -7.05 8.66
CA ILE A 6 3.98 -5.68 8.94
C ILE A 6 5.17 -4.94 9.56
N ALA A 7 5.56 -3.81 8.96
CA ALA A 7 6.66 -2.98 9.41
C ALA A 7 6.21 -1.52 9.53
N TYR A 8 5.89 -1.13 10.75
CA TYR A 8 5.56 0.25 11.09
C TYR A 8 6.83 1.05 11.42
N ARG A 9 6.91 2.27 10.92
CA ARG A 9 7.98 3.23 11.22
C ARG A 9 7.36 4.57 11.59
N ALA A 10 7.64 5.02 12.81
CA ALA A 10 7.34 6.38 13.22
C ALA A 10 8.21 7.38 12.43
N GLY A 11 7.67 8.57 12.15
CA GLY A 11 8.37 9.57 11.36
C GLY A 11 7.76 10.95 11.48
N LYS A 12 8.17 11.83 10.55
CA LYS A 12 7.67 13.20 10.38
C LYS A 12 6.34 13.21 9.62
N PHE A 13 5.87 14.41 9.31
CA PHE A 13 4.64 14.65 8.55
C PHE A 13 4.91 15.70 7.46
N LEU A 14 5.85 15.42 6.56
CA LEU A 14 6.07 16.23 5.35
C LEU A 14 4.89 16.07 4.37
N ASN A 15 4.85 16.90 3.33
CA ASN A 15 3.86 16.72 2.26
C ASN A 15 4.07 15.36 1.58
N ALA A 16 3.05 14.50 1.58
CA ALA A 16 3.17 13.14 1.05
C ALA A 16 3.42 13.07 -0.47
N ALA A 17 3.27 14.19 -1.19
CA ALA A 17 3.64 14.30 -2.59
C ALA A 17 5.16 14.44 -2.82
N GLU A 18 5.95 14.78 -1.80
CA GLU A 18 7.41 14.94 -1.92
C GLU A 18 8.14 13.59 -1.83
N ASP A 19 9.23 13.42 -2.58
CA ASP A 19 10.01 12.17 -2.60
C ASP A 19 10.56 11.80 -1.22
N LYS A 20 10.99 12.79 -0.43
CA LYS A 20 11.53 12.59 0.93
C LYS A 20 10.49 12.05 1.91
N ALA A 21 9.20 12.21 1.62
CA ALA A 21 8.13 11.70 2.47
C ALA A 21 8.19 10.17 2.60
N SER A 22 8.68 9.45 1.59
CA SER A 22 8.86 8.00 1.64
C SER A 22 9.71 7.57 2.83
N ASP A 23 10.80 8.29 3.10
CA ASP A 23 11.81 7.87 4.07
C ASP A 23 11.64 8.52 5.43
N GLU A 24 11.13 9.74 5.45
CA GLU A 24 11.04 10.53 6.67
C GLU A 24 9.67 10.49 7.32
N ASN A 25 8.57 10.25 6.59
CA ASN A 25 7.24 10.28 7.19
C ASN A 25 6.92 8.99 7.97
N GLU A 26 5.96 9.12 8.88
CA GLU A 26 5.29 7.95 9.45
C GLU A 26 4.74 7.07 8.33
N ARG A 27 5.09 5.79 8.35
CA ARG A 27 4.67 4.82 7.34
C ARG A 27 4.40 3.44 7.94
N ASN A 28 3.51 2.70 7.30
CA ASN A 28 3.24 1.30 7.61
C ASN A 28 3.35 0.48 6.34
N ALA A 29 4.31 -0.44 6.29
CA ALA A 29 4.49 -1.35 5.18
C ALA A 29 3.86 -2.71 5.50
N LEU A 30 3.10 -3.26 4.56
CA LEU A 30 2.56 -4.62 4.61
C LEU A 30 3.08 -5.39 3.40
N ALA A 31 3.77 -6.49 3.66
CA ALA A 31 4.10 -7.48 2.64
C ALA A 31 3.03 -8.57 2.63
N MET A 32 2.65 -9.03 1.44
CA MET A 32 1.65 -10.07 1.26
C MET A 32 2.10 -11.09 0.22
N LYS A 33 1.87 -12.36 0.53
CA LYS A 33 2.00 -13.45 -0.44
C LYS A 33 0.64 -13.77 -1.06
N LEU A 34 0.60 -13.79 -2.38
CA LEU A 34 -0.59 -14.15 -3.14
C LEU A 34 -0.70 -15.67 -3.32
N PRO A 35 -1.91 -16.20 -3.57
CA PRO A 35 -2.10 -17.62 -3.88
C PRO A 35 -1.29 -18.09 -5.10
N SER A 36 -1.00 -17.19 -6.04
CA SER A 36 -0.15 -17.46 -7.21
C SER A 36 1.33 -17.63 -6.87
N GLY A 37 1.76 -17.35 -5.63
CA GLY A 37 3.16 -17.41 -5.21
C GLY A 37 3.88 -16.07 -5.26
N HIS A 38 3.37 -15.09 -6.03
CA HIS A 38 3.92 -13.74 -6.06
C HIS A 38 3.87 -13.05 -4.70
N GLU A 39 4.85 -12.18 -4.45
CA GLU A 39 4.87 -11.26 -3.33
C GLU A 39 4.56 -9.84 -3.81
N ILE A 40 3.75 -9.13 -3.04
CA ILE A 40 3.45 -7.72 -3.24
C ILE A 40 3.67 -6.99 -1.91
N ALA A 41 3.92 -5.69 -1.97
CA ALA A 41 3.89 -4.86 -0.78
C ALA A 41 3.08 -3.59 -1.00
N VAL A 42 2.42 -3.14 0.07
CA VAL A 42 1.74 -1.86 0.14
C VAL A 42 2.36 -1.06 1.27
N VAL A 43 2.67 0.20 1.01
CA VAL A 43 3.18 1.13 2.02
C VAL A 43 2.22 2.29 2.13
N GLN A 44 1.60 2.40 3.29
CA GLN A 44 0.79 3.55 3.67
C GLN A 44 1.70 4.62 4.25
N ILE A 45 1.67 5.84 3.72
CA ILE A 45 2.53 6.95 4.13
C ILE A 45 1.65 8.10 4.60
N ALA A 46 1.76 8.41 5.89
CA ALA A 46 1.08 9.53 6.52
C ALA A 46 1.55 10.86 5.89
N GLY A 47 0.63 11.81 5.75
CA GLY A 47 0.94 13.14 5.21
C GLY A 47 0.85 14.24 6.26
N LEU A 48 1.20 15.46 5.86
CA LEU A 48 1.22 16.66 6.72
C LEU A 48 -0.05 16.89 7.56
N ILE A 49 -1.22 16.62 6.97
CA ILE A 49 -2.53 16.79 7.63
C ILE A 49 -2.95 15.52 8.40
N ALA A 50 -2.56 14.36 7.88
CA ALA A 50 -2.98 13.04 8.32
C ALA A 50 -1.90 12.37 9.19
N ARG A 51 -2.00 12.48 10.52
CA ARG A 51 -0.94 12.07 11.47
C ARG A 51 -1.07 10.67 12.08
N ARG A 52 -1.91 9.81 11.50
CA ARG A 52 -2.09 8.44 12.01
C ARG A 52 -2.41 7.47 10.89
N ILE A 53 -1.76 6.32 10.96
CA ILE A 53 -2.07 5.13 10.19
C ILE A 53 -2.72 4.12 11.13
N LEU A 54 -3.87 3.57 10.73
CA LEU A 54 -4.54 2.49 11.43
C LEU A 54 -4.36 1.22 10.60
N CYS A 55 -3.80 0.18 11.22
CA CYS A 55 -3.62 -1.15 10.64
C CYS A 55 -4.53 -2.12 11.40
N ASP A 56 -5.51 -2.70 10.72
CA ASP A 56 -6.53 -3.56 11.34
C ASP A 56 -6.23 -5.06 11.17
N VAL A 57 -5.07 -5.38 10.59
CA VAL A 57 -4.65 -6.75 10.27
C VAL A 57 -3.35 -7.11 10.98
N LYS A 58 -3.10 -8.41 11.09
CA LYS A 58 -1.89 -8.99 11.68
C LYS A 58 -1.14 -9.90 10.70
N GLU A 59 0.15 -10.11 10.96
CA GLU A 59 0.93 -11.12 10.24
C GLU A 59 0.27 -12.50 10.34
N GLY A 60 0.29 -13.26 9.24
CA GLY A 60 -0.40 -14.53 9.07
C GLY A 60 -1.88 -14.44 8.71
N GLN A 61 -2.50 -13.25 8.72
CA GLN A 61 -3.90 -13.09 8.33
C GLN A 61 -4.09 -13.19 6.82
N SER A 62 -5.11 -13.93 6.40
CA SER A 62 -5.55 -13.99 5.00
C SER A 62 -6.59 -12.89 4.74
N LEU A 63 -6.45 -12.23 3.58
CA LEU A 63 -7.33 -11.17 3.11
C LEU A 63 -7.85 -11.49 1.71
N ALA A 64 -9.13 -11.20 1.47
CA ALA A 64 -9.74 -11.24 0.15
C ALA A 64 -9.48 -9.94 -0.62
N ALA A 65 -9.63 -9.98 -1.95
CA ALA A 65 -9.62 -8.76 -2.76
C ALA A 65 -10.79 -7.85 -2.34
N GLY A 66 -10.54 -6.55 -2.22
CA GLY A 66 -11.53 -5.56 -1.74
C GLY A 66 -11.70 -5.51 -0.22
N GLU A 67 -11.12 -6.44 0.53
CA GLU A 67 -11.14 -6.40 1.99
C GLU A 67 -10.28 -5.24 2.53
N ARG A 68 -10.76 -4.58 3.58
CA ARG A 68 -10.03 -3.45 4.20
C ARG A 68 -8.98 -3.98 5.17
N PHE A 69 -7.74 -3.54 5.02
CA PHE A 69 -6.64 -3.89 5.92
C PHE A 69 -6.24 -2.75 6.88
N GLY A 70 -6.84 -1.57 6.72
CA GLY A 70 -6.53 -0.39 7.52
C GLY A 70 -7.04 0.88 6.87
N ILE A 71 -6.63 2.02 7.42
CA ILE A 71 -6.99 3.34 6.92
C ILE A 71 -5.88 4.36 7.13
N ILE A 72 -5.69 5.20 6.11
CA ILE A 72 -4.95 6.45 6.15
C ILE A 72 -5.90 7.61 5.84
N ARG A 73 -5.66 8.76 6.47
CA ARG A 73 -6.53 9.95 6.33
C ARG A 73 -6.19 10.74 5.06
N PHE A 74 -7.09 11.62 4.64
CA PHE A 74 -6.91 12.46 3.46
C PHE A 74 -5.59 13.27 3.50
N GLY A 75 -4.94 13.40 2.34
CA GLY A 75 -3.61 14.03 2.23
C GLY A 75 -2.43 13.08 2.48
N SER A 76 -2.70 11.77 2.56
CA SER A 76 -1.71 10.70 2.62
C SER A 76 -1.44 10.10 1.24
N ARG A 77 -0.44 9.21 1.16
CA ARG A 77 -0.06 8.47 -0.06
C ARG A 77 -0.01 6.98 0.21
N THR A 78 -0.28 6.18 -0.83
CA THR A 78 -0.06 4.73 -0.82
C THR A 78 0.91 4.39 -1.93
N ASP A 79 2.00 3.69 -1.59
CA ASP A 79 2.95 3.13 -2.54
C ASP A 79 2.67 1.64 -2.70
N LEU A 80 2.77 1.13 -3.93
CA LEU A 80 2.58 -0.27 -4.26
C LEU A 80 3.84 -0.82 -4.91
N TYR A 81 4.32 -1.93 -4.39
CA TYR A 81 5.47 -2.66 -4.88
C TYR A 81 4.96 -3.98 -5.47
N LEU A 82 5.17 -4.13 -6.76
CA LEU A 82 4.67 -5.24 -7.56
C LEU A 82 5.85 -5.99 -8.19
N PRO A 83 5.72 -7.29 -8.50
CA PRO A 83 6.75 -8.06 -9.20
C PRO A 83 7.22 -7.41 -10.49
N GLU A 84 8.49 -7.64 -10.84
CA GLU A 84 9.02 -7.25 -12.15
C GLU A 84 8.20 -7.92 -13.28
N GLY A 85 7.98 -7.20 -14.39
CA GLY A 85 7.12 -7.66 -15.48
C GLY A 85 5.63 -7.38 -15.29
N THR A 86 5.23 -6.75 -14.18
CA THR A 86 3.86 -6.26 -13.99
C THR A 86 3.51 -5.18 -15.02
N LEU A 87 2.34 -5.31 -15.67
CA LEU A 87 1.81 -4.35 -16.63
C LEU A 87 0.83 -3.38 -15.94
N PRO A 88 1.12 -2.06 -15.86
CA PRO A 88 0.18 -1.08 -15.33
C PRO A 88 -1.06 -0.95 -16.23
N LEU A 89 -2.24 -0.95 -15.63
CA LEU A 89 -3.55 -0.79 -16.31
C LEU A 89 -4.21 0.56 -15.99
N VAL A 90 -3.46 1.48 -15.40
CA VAL A 90 -3.90 2.83 -15.00
C VAL A 90 -2.95 3.90 -15.51
N ALA A 91 -3.46 5.13 -15.63
CA ALA A 91 -2.70 6.29 -16.06
C ALA A 91 -2.55 7.35 -14.95
N VAL A 92 -1.50 8.17 -15.06
CA VAL A 92 -1.31 9.33 -14.16
C VAL A 92 -2.50 10.27 -14.26
N GLY A 93 -3.04 10.69 -13.11
CA GLY A 93 -4.21 11.57 -13.01
C GLY A 93 -5.57 10.87 -13.16
N GLN A 94 -5.60 9.56 -13.41
CA GLN A 94 -6.84 8.78 -13.46
C GLN A 94 -7.52 8.74 -12.09
N ARG A 95 -8.85 8.89 -12.07
CA ARG A 95 -9.67 8.64 -10.87
C ARG A 95 -9.79 7.14 -10.61
N MET A 96 -9.78 6.78 -9.33
CA MET A 96 -9.79 5.39 -8.88
C MET A 96 -10.79 5.21 -7.75
N ILE A 97 -11.41 4.02 -7.71
CA ILE A 97 -12.34 3.57 -6.67
C ILE A 97 -11.63 2.47 -5.88
N GLY A 98 -11.49 2.67 -4.57
CA GLY A 98 -10.80 1.73 -3.69
C GLY A 98 -11.51 0.38 -3.64
N GLY A 99 -10.76 -0.70 -3.84
CA GLY A 99 -11.30 -2.06 -3.87
C GLY A 99 -11.92 -2.48 -5.21
N GLU A 100 -12.01 -1.58 -6.19
CA GLU A 100 -12.67 -1.86 -7.48
C GLU A 100 -11.76 -1.60 -8.69
N THR A 101 -11.05 -0.46 -8.72
CA THR A 101 -10.18 -0.13 -9.85
C THR A 101 -8.99 -1.07 -9.91
N VAL A 102 -8.89 -1.85 -10.99
CA VAL A 102 -7.73 -2.67 -11.30
C VAL A 102 -6.57 -1.75 -11.68
N ILE A 103 -5.44 -1.90 -11.00
CA ILE A 103 -4.26 -1.05 -11.19
C ILE A 103 -3.21 -1.66 -12.13
N ALA A 104 -3.15 -2.99 -12.20
CA ALA A 104 -2.11 -3.69 -12.94
C ALA A 104 -2.48 -5.16 -13.16
N GLU A 105 -1.88 -5.74 -14.19
CA GLU A 105 -1.84 -7.17 -14.45
C GLU A 105 -0.47 -7.72 -14.00
N LEU A 106 -0.48 -8.75 -13.15
CA LEU A 106 0.73 -9.40 -12.68
C LEU A 106 1.30 -10.34 -13.76
N PRO A 107 2.63 -10.58 -13.78
CA PRO A 107 3.21 -11.56 -14.68
C PRO A 107 2.63 -12.96 -14.42
N SER A 108 2.74 -13.84 -15.41
CA SER A 108 2.48 -15.27 -15.19
C SER A 108 3.51 -15.84 -14.21
N ALA A 109 3.05 -16.73 -13.32
CA ALA A 109 3.90 -17.39 -12.32
C ALA A 109 4.78 -18.49 -12.94
#